data_AF-A0AAE9L8D6-F1
#
_entry.id   AF-A0AAE9L8D6-F1
#
_cell.length_a   1.000
_cell.length_b   1.000
_cell.length_c   1.000
_cell.angle_alpha   90.00
_cell.angle_beta   90.00
_cell.angle_gamma   90.00
#
_symmetry.space_group_name_H-M   'P 1'
#
loop_
_entity.id
_entity.type
_entity.pdbx_description
1 polymer ?
#
loop_
_entity_poly.entity_id
_entity_poly.type
_entity_poly.pdbx_seq_one_letter_code
_entity_poly.pdbx_strand_id
1 'polypeptide(L)'
;MEPVNQIKNERKKIRINWRMVSIYPLVLASIVLFGLFIYPTMYKYDKLDQKYPVMINRLTGEAKILTRDGWQSTPKIDSALGKMEQYKGEISLEIDKQEEEITQNVMTAVEKQLDEIKIQSASVNQSPSESEFAGVRNRDRGTFGKGDSMDAVEKIMGTADTVNYAGPFERWFYGNSSVSFKDGKVNGWNNSDGNLSLK
;
A
#
# COMPACT_ATOMS: atom_id res chain seq x y z
N MET A 1 -74.21 -66.43 53.29
CA MET A 1 -74.38 -65.63 52.05
C MET A 1 -73.62 -64.33 52.26
N GLU A 2 -72.38 -64.24 51.79
CA GLU A 2 -71.58 -63.00 51.80
C GLU A 2 -71.66 -62.33 50.41
N PRO A 3 -71.75 -61.00 50.33
CA PRO A 3 -71.88 -60.29 49.06
C PRO A 3 -70.53 -60.08 48.36
N VAL A 4 -70.55 -60.33 47.06
CA VAL A 4 -69.43 -60.23 46.11
C VAL A 4 -68.94 -58.79 45.94
N ASN A 5 -67.64 -58.59 46.09
CA ASN A 5 -66.90 -57.35 45.90
C ASN A 5 -66.83 -56.98 44.41
N GLN A 6 -67.42 -55.84 44.01
CA GLN A 6 -67.31 -55.31 42.65
C GLN A 6 -66.28 -54.17 42.59
N ILE A 7 -65.10 -54.48 42.09
CA ILE A 7 -64.05 -53.51 41.79
C ILE A 7 -64.45 -52.74 40.51
N LYS A 8 -64.90 -51.50 40.68
CA LYS A 8 -65.26 -50.60 39.58
C LYS A 8 -63.99 -50.01 38.95
N ASN A 9 -63.57 -50.59 37.82
CA ASN A 9 -62.45 -50.10 37.03
C ASN A 9 -62.85 -48.83 36.24
N GLU A 10 -62.59 -47.65 36.80
CA GLU A 10 -62.77 -46.35 36.14
C GLU A 10 -61.65 -46.13 35.08
N ARG A 11 -61.92 -46.48 33.82
CA ARG A 11 -61.01 -46.16 32.71
C ARG A 11 -61.10 -44.67 32.37
N LYS A 12 -60.14 -43.88 32.86
CA LYS A 12 -59.96 -42.46 32.52
C LYS A 12 -59.80 -42.29 31.00
N LYS A 13 -60.83 -41.80 30.31
CA LYS A 13 -60.77 -41.45 28.89
C LYS A 13 -59.95 -40.16 28.72
N ILE A 14 -58.71 -40.29 28.27
CA ILE A 14 -57.87 -39.15 27.91
C ILE A 14 -58.37 -38.61 26.57
N ARG A 15 -58.91 -37.38 26.57
CA ARG A 15 -59.26 -36.68 25.32
C ARG A 15 -58.00 -36.02 24.77
N ILE A 16 -57.39 -36.65 23.78
CA ILE A 16 -56.22 -36.11 23.09
C ILE A 16 -56.70 -35.02 22.12
N ASN A 17 -56.18 -33.80 22.27
CA ASN A 17 -56.44 -32.70 21.33
C ASN A 17 -55.59 -32.90 20.07
N TRP A 18 -56.14 -33.62 19.09
CA TRP A 18 -55.48 -33.93 17.81
C TRP A 18 -55.02 -32.71 17.02
N ARG A 19 -55.65 -31.53 17.21
CA ARG A 19 -55.16 -30.26 16.65
C ARG A 19 -53.77 -29.88 17.15
N MET A 20 -53.47 -30.14 18.43
CA MET A 20 -52.15 -29.81 19.00
C MET A 20 -51.10 -30.84 18.56
N VAL A 21 -51.45 -32.13 18.55
CA VAL A 21 -50.55 -33.23 18.12
C VAL A 21 -50.07 -33.05 16.68
N SER A 22 -50.91 -32.52 15.78
CA SER A 22 -50.52 -32.23 14.40
C SER A 22 -49.59 -31.01 14.24
N ILE A 23 -49.57 -30.09 15.21
CA ILE A 23 -48.79 -28.84 15.13
C ILE A 23 -47.35 -29.05 15.63
N TYR A 24 -47.16 -29.88 16.66
CA TYR A 24 -45.83 -30.17 17.21
C TYR A 24 -44.78 -30.67 16.20
N PRO A 25 -45.07 -31.63 15.30
CA PRO A 25 -44.08 -32.04 14.28
C PRO A 25 -43.79 -30.93 13.27
N LEU A 26 -44.78 -30.07 13.00
CA LEU A 26 -44.65 -28.92 12.09
C LEU A 26 -43.73 -27.84 12.68
N VAL A 27 -43.86 -27.56 13.98
CA VAL A 27 -42.98 -26.63 14.71
C VAL A 27 -41.56 -27.20 14.80
N LEU A 28 -41.41 -28.51 15.08
CA LEU A 28 -40.10 -29.15 15.13
C LEU A 28 -39.39 -29.10 13.77
N ALA A 29 -40.12 -29.39 12.69
CA ALA A 29 -39.61 -29.29 11.32
C ALA A 29 -39.20 -27.84 10.98
N SER A 30 -39.96 -26.84 11.42
CA SER A 30 -39.63 -25.42 11.23
C SER A 30 -38.33 -25.02 11.93
N ILE A 31 -38.09 -25.49 13.16
CA ILE A 31 -36.84 -25.23 13.90
C ILE A 31 -35.64 -25.87 13.18
N VAL A 32 -35.79 -27.10 12.68
CA VAL A 32 -34.74 -27.78 11.91
C VAL A 32 -34.45 -27.04 10.60
N LEU A 33 -35.49 -26.64 9.85
CA LEU A 33 -35.35 -25.84 8.64
C LEU A 33 -34.67 -24.50 8.91
N PHE A 34 -35.02 -23.82 10.00
CA PHE A 34 -34.37 -22.57 10.38
C PHE A 34 -32.89 -22.78 10.73
N GLY A 35 -32.56 -23.83 11.47
CA GLY A 35 -31.18 -24.21 11.77
C GLY A 35 -30.37 -24.60 10.54
N LEU A 36 -30.98 -25.18 9.51
CA LEU A 36 -30.26 -25.67 8.32
C LEU A 36 -30.14 -24.60 7.22
N PHE A 37 -31.14 -23.72 7.08
CA PHE A 37 -31.17 -22.68 6.02
C PHE A 37 -30.86 -21.27 6.52
N ILE A 38 -31.32 -20.88 7.71
CA ILE A 38 -31.13 -19.51 8.22
C ILE A 38 -29.81 -19.38 8.97
N TYR A 39 -29.40 -20.41 9.72
CA TYR A 39 -28.14 -20.35 10.48
C TYR A 39 -26.88 -20.14 9.59
N PRO A 40 -26.71 -20.84 8.44
CA PRO A 40 -25.55 -20.61 7.58
C PRO A 40 -25.58 -19.27 6.86
N THR A 41 -26.78 -18.76 6.51
CA THR A 41 -26.93 -17.48 5.81
C THR A 41 -26.77 -16.27 6.73
N MET A 42 -26.99 -16.44 8.03
CA MET A 42 -26.79 -15.43 9.06
C MET A 42 -25.33 -15.19 9.46
N TYR A 43 -24.42 -16.11 9.13
CA TYR A 43 -22.99 -16.01 9.42
C TYR A 43 -22.18 -15.98 8.13
N LYS A 44 -22.13 -14.82 7.50
CA LYS A 44 -21.13 -14.55 6.47
C LYS A 44 -19.84 -14.14 7.17
N TYR A 45 -18.83 -15.00 7.11
CA TYR A 45 -17.46 -14.62 7.47
C TYR A 45 -16.93 -13.75 6.35
N ASP A 46 -17.09 -12.43 6.51
CA ASP A 46 -16.48 -11.49 5.60
C ASP A 46 -14.97 -11.59 5.81
N LYS A 47 -14.26 -12.07 4.80
CA LYS A 47 -12.81 -12.20 4.84
C LYS A 47 -12.22 -10.81 4.71
N LEU A 48 -12.22 -10.06 5.81
CA LEU A 48 -11.45 -8.84 5.91
C LEU A 48 -9.99 -9.28 6.00
N ASP A 49 -9.19 -8.92 4.98
CA ASP A 49 -7.72 -9.05 4.99
C ASP A 49 -7.14 -8.14 6.08
N GLN A 50 -7.30 -8.56 7.34
CA GLN A 50 -6.88 -7.80 8.50
C GLN A 50 -5.81 -8.57 9.27
N LYS A 51 -4.72 -7.86 9.57
CA LYS A 51 -3.52 -8.34 10.26
C LYS A 51 -3.80 -8.92 11.66
N TYR A 52 -4.95 -8.61 12.27
CA TYR A 52 -5.34 -9.04 13.60
C TYR A 52 -6.79 -9.55 13.62
N PRO A 53 -7.09 -10.63 14.37
CA PRO A 53 -8.44 -11.18 14.44
C PRO A 53 -9.38 -10.27 15.24
N VAL A 54 -10.62 -10.16 14.76
CA VAL A 54 -11.67 -9.31 15.33
C VAL A 54 -12.85 -10.17 15.79
N MET A 55 -13.39 -9.88 16.97
CA MET A 55 -14.60 -10.47 17.53
C MET A 55 -15.72 -9.43 17.53
N ILE A 56 -16.88 -9.78 16.96
CA ILE A 56 -18.04 -8.89 16.88
C ILE A 56 -19.22 -9.52 17.62
N ASN A 57 -19.77 -8.82 18.60
CA ASN A 57 -21.00 -9.24 19.27
C ASN A 57 -22.21 -8.93 18.39
N ARG A 58 -22.97 -9.96 17.99
CA ARG A 58 -24.11 -9.80 17.07
C ARG A 58 -25.33 -9.11 17.67
N LEU A 59 -25.43 -9.07 19.00
CA LEU A 59 -26.56 -8.46 19.71
C LEU A 59 -26.30 -6.99 20.04
N THR A 60 -25.06 -6.63 20.39
CA THR A 60 -24.68 -5.26 20.75
C THR A 60 -23.94 -4.52 19.64
N GLY A 61 -23.43 -5.21 18.62
CA GLY A 61 -22.61 -4.64 17.56
C GLY A 61 -21.19 -4.28 18.00
N GLU A 62 -20.80 -4.57 19.24
CA GLU A 62 -19.49 -4.22 19.77
C GLU A 62 -18.37 -5.06 19.16
N ALA A 63 -17.31 -4.40 18.69
CA ALA A 63 -16.12 -5.03 18.14
C ALA A 63 -14.98 -5.04 19.19
N LYS A 64 -14.29 -6.18 19.29
CA LYS A 64 -13.06 -6.36 20.08
C LYS A 64 -11.95 -6.85 19.17
N ILE A 65 -10.75 -6.31 19.32
CA ILE A 65 -9.57 -6.71 18.55
C ILE A 65 -8.58 -7.44 19.46
N LEU A 66 -7.93 -8.49 18.95
CA LEU A 66 -6.90 -9.21 19.68
C LEU A 66 -5.54 -8.52 19.51
N THR A 67 -5.03 -7.91 20.58
CA THR A 67 -3.68 -7.34 20.65
C THR A 67 -2.77 -8.22 21.50
N ARG A 68 -1.47 -7.86 21.62
CA ARG A 68 -0.50 -8.60 22.46
C ARG A 68 -0.93 -8.70 23.93
N ASP A 69 -1.75 -7.76 24.39
CA ASP A 69 -2.24 -7.67 25.76
C ASP A 69 -3.64 -8.30 25.94
N GLY A 70 -4.18 -8.96 24.92
CA GLY A 70 -5.47 -9.67 24.95
C GLY A 70 -6.60 -8.99 24.15
N TRP A 71 -7.84 -9.34 24.47
CA TRP A 71 -9.02 -8.78 23.80
C TRP A 71 -9.30 -7.37 24.30
N GLN A 72 -9.05 -6.37 23.47
CA GLN A 72 -9.37 -4.99 23.78
C GLN A 72 -10.65 -4.57 23.05
N SER A 73 -11.63 -4.06 23.80
CA SER A 73 -12.80 -3.40 23.24
C SER A 73 -12.36 -2.16 22.49
N THR A 74 -12.89 -1.92 21.30
CA THR A 74 -12.65 -0.65 20.62
C THR A 74 -13.09 0.48 21.56
N PRO A 75 -12.20 1.41 21.98
CA PRO A 75 -12.68 2.66 22.56
C PRO A 75 -13.58 3.29 21.50
N LYS A 76 -14.75 3.79 21.91
CA LYS A 76 -15.77 4.45 21.05
C LYS A 76 -15.10 5.04 19.81
N ILE A 77 -15.41 4.50 18.64
CA ILE A 77 -14.72 4.85 17.38
C ILE A 77 -14.71 6.37 17.18
N ASP A 78 -15.76 7.07 17.65
CA ASP A 78 -15.86 8.54 17.67
C ASP A 78 -14.71 9.23 18.45
N SER A 79 -14.28 8.66 19.57
CA SER A 79 -13.19 9.19 20.40
C SER A 79 -11.80 8.86 19.85
N ALA A 80 -11.65 7.75 19.11
CA ALA A 80 -10.41 7.40 18.43
C ALA A 80 -10.21 8.22 17.15
N LEU A 81 -11.29 8.46 16.40
CA LEU A 81 -11.29 9.30 15.20
C LEU A 81 -10.97 10.75 15.55
N GLY A 82 -11.58 11.31 16.59
CA GLY A 82 -11.27 12.67 17.05
C GLY A 82 -9.80 12.85 17.46
N LYS A 83 -9.20 11.86 18.14
CA LYS A 83 -7.77 11.89 18.48
C LYS A 83 -6.88 11.77 17.22
N MET A 84 -7.29 10.97 16.25
CA MET A 84 -6.57 10.82 14.99
C MET A 84 -6.62 12.10 14.16
N GLU A 85 -7.76 12.79 14.11
CA GLU A 85 -7.88 14.11 13.47
C GLU A 85 -7.04 15.17 14.18
N GLN A 86 -7.00 15.15 15.51
CA GLN A 86 -6.12 16.03 16.29
C GLN A 86 -4.64 15.79 15.97
N TYR A 87 -4.17 14.54 16.01
CA TYR A 87 -2.79 14.22 15.66
C TYR A 87 -2.46 14.56 14.21
N LYS A 88 -3.41 14.36 13.27
CA LYS A 88 -3.23 14.77 11.88
C LYS A 88 -3.07 16.28 11.74
N GLY A 89 -3.88 17.06 12.46
CA GLY A 89 -3.76 18.52 12.49
C GLY A 89 -2.43 18.99 13.06
N GLU A 90 -2.02 18.42 14.20
CA GLU A 90 -0.75 18.75 14.86
C GLU A 90 0.47 18.42 13.97
N ILE A 91 0.48 17.23 13.36
CA ILE A 91 1.55 16.82 12.43
C ILE A 91 1.60 17.72 11.19
N SER A 92 0.44 18.10 10.64
CA SER A 92 0.39 18.98 9.46
C SER A 92 0.99 20.36 9.77
N LEU A 93 0.62 20.95 10.91
CA LEU A 93 1.15 22.26 11.32
C LEU A 93 2.67 22.22 11.56
N GLU A 94 3.18 21.12 12.12
CA GLU A 94 4.61 20.94 12.34
C GLU A 94 5.38 20.75 11.02
N ILE A 95 4.81 20.02 10.06
CA ILE A 95 5.39 19.87 8.71
C ILE A 95 5.45 21.22 8.00
N ASP A 96 4.36 21.99 8.00
CA ASP A 96 4.28 23.29 7.33
C ASP A 96 5.32 24.27 7.91
N LYS A 97 5.49 24.25 9.24
CA LYS A 97 6.50 25.05 9.93
C LYS A 97 7.94 24.65 9.55
N GLN A 98 8.21 23.35 9.46
CA GLN A 98 9.52 22.85 9.05
C GLN A 98 9.82 23.16 7.58
N GLU A 99 8.81 23.15 6.72
CA GLU A 99 8.96 23.54 5.31
C GLU A 99 9.38 25.01 5.17
N GLU A 100 8.79 25.90 5.97
CA GLU A 100 9.19 27.31 6.03
C GLU A 100 10.63 27.47 6.53
N GLU A 101 11.01 26.78 7.61
CA GLU A 101 12.38 26.83 8.16
C GLU A 101 13.43 26.29 7.17
N ILE A 102 13.15 25.15 6.52
CA ILE A 102 14.03 24.56 5.50
C ILE A 102 14.17 25.53 4.32
N THR A 103 13.07 26.11 3.84
CA THR A 103 13.09 27.07 2.72
C THR A 103 13.93 28.30 3.06
N GLN A 104 13.78 28.86 4.27
CA GLN A 104 14.57 30.00 4.72
C GLN A 104 16.05 29.65 4.86
N ASN A 105 16.38 28.50 5.44
CA ASN A 105 17.76 28.06 5.61
C ASN A 105 18.45 27.80 4.26
N VAL A 106 17.75 27.16 3.32
CA VAL A 106 18.26 26.93 1.96
C VAL A 106 18.41 28.24 1.21
N MET A 107 17.42 29.14 1.26
CA MET A 107 17.49 30.44 0.59
C MET A 107 18.68 31.25 1.11
N THR A 108 18.84 31.33 2.43
CA THR A 108 19.95 32.04 3.08
C THR A 108 21.30 31.43 2.72
N ALA A 109 21.40 30.09 2.66
CA ALA A 109 22.63 29.42 2.27
C ALA A 109 23.00 29.68 0.79
N VAL A 110 22.00 29.68 -0.10
CA VAL A 110 22.18 29.97 -1.52
C VAL A 110 22.57 31.44 -1.74
N GLU A 111 21.91 32.38 -1.07
CA GLU A 111 22.26 33.81 -1.13
C GLU A 111 23.70 34.06 -0.66
N LYS A 112 24.09 33.43 0.45
CA LYS A 112 25.47 33.52 0.96
C LYS A 112 26.49 32.95 -0.03
N GLN A 113 26.21 31.78 -0.61
CA GLN A 113 27.08 31.20 -1.63
C GLN A 113 27.13 32.06 -2.90
N LEU A 114 26.01 32.67 -3.29
CA LEU A 114 25.95 33.56 -4.44
C LEU A 114 26.79 34.83 -4.21
N ASP A 115 26.75 35.40 -3.01
CA ASP A 115 27.59 36.53 -2.63
C ASP A 115 29.07 36.14 -2.55
N GLU A 116 29.41 34.97 -2.00
CA GLU A 116 30.78 34.45 -2.00
C GLU A 116 31.31 34.23 -3.43
N ILE A 117 30.49 33.67 -4.32
CA ILE A 117 30.82 33.50 -5.75
C ILE A 117 30.94 34.86 -6.45
N LYS A 118 30.08 35.83 -6.12
CA LYS A 118 30.13 37.18 -6.70
C LYS A 118 31.40 37.92 -6.28
N ILE A 119 31.84 37.75 -5.04
CA ILE A 119 33.09 38.31 -4.53
C ILE A 119 34.30 37.62 -5.18
N GLN A 120 34.26 36.30 -5.34
CA GLN A 120 35.31 35.55 -6.06
C GLN A 120 35.38 35.89 -7.56
N SER A 121 34.22 36.07 -8.21
CA SER A 121 34.16 36.45 -9.64
C SER A 121 34.46 37.92 -9.89
N ALA A 122 34.18 38.84 -8.96
CA ALA A 122 34.60 40.23 -9.05
C ALA A 122 36.13 40.41 -8.98
N SER A 123 36.86 39.46 -8.38
CA SER A 123 38.33 39.39 -8.39
C SER A 123 38.91 38.82 -9.71
N VAL A 124 38.07 38.35 -10.64
CA VAL A 124 38.50 37.75 -11.91
C VAL A 124 37.76 38.47 -13.04
N ASN A 125 38.07 39.75 -13.25
CA ASN A 125 37.62 40.49 -14.43
C ASN A 125 38.77 40.66 -15.42
N GLN A 126 38.92 39.66 -16.28
CA GLN A 126 39.24 39.90 -17.68
C GLN A 126 38.41 38.94 -18.54
N SER A 127 37.21 39.39 -18.91
CA SER A 127 36.43 38.80 -20.02
C SER A 127 37.19 39.09 -21.33
N PRO A 128 37.30 38.10 -22.22
CA PRO A 128 36.37 38.13 -23.34
C PRO A 128 35.85 36.75 -23.77
N SER A 129 34.61 36.81 -24.24
CA SER A 129 34.03 36.00 -25.31
C SER A 129 33.22 34.76 -24.90
N GLU A 130 31.94 34.92 -25.16
CA GLU A 130 30.82 34.00 -25.27
C GLU A 130 31.03 32.93 -26.38
N SER A 131 32.23 32.32 -26.42
CA SER A 131 32.61 31.28 -27.39
C SER A 131 33.20 30.02 -26.76
N GLU A 132 33.50 30.01 -25.46
CA GLU A 132 34.11 28.85 -24.78
C GLU A 132 33.13 27.95 -24.00
N PHE A 133 31.87 28.35 -23.80
CA PHE A 133 30.92 27.52 -23.03
C PHE A 133 30.31 26.34 -23.83
N ALA A 134 30.55 26.28 -25.14
CA ALA A 134 30.32 25.08 -25.95
C ALA A 134 31.54 24.12 -25.96
N GLY A 135 32.74 24.61 -25.62
CA GLY A 135 34.00 23.89 -25.73
C GLY A 135 34.46 23.13 -24.48
N VAL A 136 33.83 23.36 -23.32
CA VAL A 136 34.19 22.73 -22.03
C VAL A 136 33.36 21.47 -21.72
N ARG A 137 32.14 21.33 -22.28
CA ARG A 137 31.35 20.09 -22.10
C ARG A 137 31.88 18.89 -22.88
N ASN A 138 32.80 19.08 -23.83
CA ASN A 138 33.05 18.08 -24.88
C ASN A 138 34.51 17.63 -25.04
N ARG A 139 35.39 17.87 -24.07
CA ARG A 139 36.82 17.46 -24.19
C ARG A 139 37.23 16.21 -23.40
N ASP A 140 36.42 15.76 -22.44
CA ASP A 140 36.68 14.52 -21.69
C ASP A 140 35.45 13.59 -21.61
N ARG A 141 34.58 13.60 -22.63
CA ARG A 141 33.57 12.54 -22.76
C ARG A 141 34.30 11.29 -23.24
N GLY A 142 34.81 10.52 -22.28
CA GLY A 142 35.47 9.24 -22.54
C GLY A 142 34.62 8.34 -23.44
N THR A 143 35.23 7.33 -24.03
CA THR A 143 34.53 6.42 -24.93
C THR A 143 34.19 5.10 -24.22
N PHE A 144 33.03 4.54 -24.51
CA PHE A 144 32.59 3.25 -23.97
C PHE A 144 32.61 2.17 -25.04
N GLY A 145 32.67 0.91 -24.62
CA GLY A 145 32.63 -0.24 -25.49
C GLY A 145 32.01 -1.45 -24.80
N LYS A 146 32.16 -2.61 -25.44
CA LYS A 146 31.58 -3.86 -24.95
C LYS A 146 32.17 -4.23 -23.58
N GLY A 147 31.30 -4.57 -22.62
CA GLY A 147 31.67 -4.97 -21.26
C GLY A 147 31.76 -3.85 -20.22
N ASP A 148 31.72 -2.58 -20.65
CA ASP A 148 31.66 -1.44 -19.74
C ASP A 148 30.34 -1.45 -18.93
N SER A 149 30.35 -0.88 -17.72
CA SER A 149 29.17 -0.83 -16.84
C SER A 149 28.17 0.22 -17.30
N MET A 150 26.91 0.05 -16.91
CA MET A 150 25.87 1.07 -17.10
C MET A 150 26.29 2.44 -16.54
N ASP A 151 26.87 2.48 -15.34
CA ASP A 151 27.38 3.71 -14.70
C ASP A 151 28.45 4.43 -15.54
N ALA A 152 29.34 3.67 -16.21
CA ALA A 152 30.32 4.26 -17.11
C ALA A 152 29.65 4.88 -18.35
N VAL A 153 28.64 4.21 -18.91
CA VAL A 153 27.87 4.73 -20.04
C VAL A 153 27.09 5.98 -19.63
N GLU A 154 26.44 5.98 -18.47
CA GLU A 154 25.71 7.13 -17.95
C GLU A 154 26.64 8.32 -17.70
N LYS A 155 27.84 8.10 -17.18
CA LYS A 155 28.84 9.16 -16.99
C LYS A 155 29.32 9.76 -18.31
N ILE A 156 29.44 8.94 -19.36
CA ILE A 156 29.93 9.36 -20.68
C ILE A 156 28.84 10.04 -21.51
N MET A 157 27.69 9.40 -21.60
CA MET A 157 26.57 9.77 -22.47
C MET A 157 25.54 10.65 -21.78
N GLY A 158 25.48 10.61 -20.45
CA GLY A 158 24.38 11.15 -19.67
C GLY A 158 23.23 10.16 -19.52
N THR A 159 22.13 10.67 -18.94
CA THR A 159 20.87 9.95 -18.77
C THR A 159 20.27 9.58 -20.12
N ALA A 160 19.79 8.34 -20.26
CA ALA A 160 19.13 7.88 -21.47
C ALA A 160 17.76 8.55 -21.66
N ASP A 161 17.35 8.75 -22.92
CA ASP A 161 16.05 9.32 -23.25
C ASP A 161 14.92 8.33 -22.94
N THR A 162 15.18 7.04 -23.14
CA THR A 162 14.22 5.96 -22.88
C THR A 162 14.95 4.68 -22.49
N VAL A 163 14.39 3.95 -21.53
CA VAL A 163 14.92 2.67 -21.06
C VAL A 163 13.86 1.59 -21.25
N ASN A 164 14.19 0.54 -22.01
CA ASN A 164 13.33 -0.61 -22.26
C ASN A 164 13.93 -1.88 -21.65
N TYR A 165 13.10 -2.67 -20.97
CA TYR A 165 13.49 -3.93 -20.34
C TYR A 165 12.88 -5.12 -21.08
N ALA A 166 13.71 -6.10 -21.41
CA ALA A 166 13.31 -7.33 -22.09
C ALA A 166 14.01 -8.54 -21.45
N GLY A 167 13.43 -9.06 -20.37
CA GLY A 167 14.00 -10.18 -19.62
C GLY A 167 15.36 -9.81 -19.00
N PRO A 168 16.46 -10.58 -19.26
CA PRO A 168 17.79 -10.26 -18.73
C PRO A 168 18.50 -9.13 -19.50
N PHE A 169 17.81 -8.53 -20.48
CA PHE A 169 18.35 -7.46 -21.30
C PHE A 169 17.71 -6.14 -20.95
N GLU A 170 18.52 -5.10 -20.90
CA GLU A 170 18.11 -3.72 -20.74
C GLU A 170 18.61 -2.92 -21.93
N ARG A 171 17.79 -2.04 -22.50
CA ARG A 171 18.17 -1.25 -23.67
C ARG A 171 17.90 0.21 -23.42
N TRP A 172 18.96 1.01 -23.46
CA TRP A 172 18.90 2.46 -23.35
C TRP A 172 18.88 3.08 -24.74
N PHE A 173 18.07 4.10 -24.92
CA PHE A 173 17.94 4.86 -26.16
C PHE A 173 18.47 6.27 -25.97
N TYR A 174 19.19 6.74 -26.96
CA TYR A 174 19.71 8.09 -27.09
C TYR A 174 19.34 8.55 -28.51
N GLY A 175 18.21 9.25 -28.66
CA GLY A 175 17.56 9.45 -29.96
C GLY A 175 17.23 8.12 -30.64
N ASN A 176 17.69 7.94 -31.90
CA ASN A 176 17.51 6.70 -32.66
C ASN A 176 18.68 5.72 -32.49
N SER A 177 19.65 6.06 -31.65
CA SER A 177 20.70 5.12 -31.24
C SER A 177 20.30 4.38 -29.97
N SER A 178 20.84 3.18 -29.78
CA SER A 178 20.56 2.38 -28.60
C SER A 178 21.77 1.60 -28.10
N VAL A 179 21.85 1.42 -26.78
CA VAL A 179 22.84 0.59 -26.11
C VAL A 179 22.09 -0.54 -25.42
N SER A 180 22.48 -1.78 -25.70
CA SER A 180 21.92 -2.98 -25.08
C SER A 180 22.86 -3.50 -24.01
N PHE A 181 22.33 -3.71 -22.83
CA PHE A 181 23.00 -4.25 -21.67
C PHE A 181 22.50 -5.66 -21.37
N LYS A 182 23.40 -6.46 -20.83
CA LYS A 182 23.12 -7.78 -20.26
C LYS A 182 23.91 -7.90 -18.96
N ASP A 183 23.26 -8.31 -17.88
CA ASP A 183 23.90 -8.47 -16.57
C ASP A 183 24.66 -7.18 -16.11
N GLY A 184 24.08 -6.01 -16.38
CA GLY A 184 24.66 -4.72 -15.96
C GLY A 184 25.81 -4.19 -16.85
N LYS A 185 26.12 -4.87 -17.95
CA LYS A 185 27.25 -4.54 -18.84
C LYS A 185 26.83 -4.37 -20.28
N VAL A 186 27.53 -3.50 -21.02
CA VAL A 186 27.29 -3.27 -22.45
C VAL A 186 27.51 -4.57 -23.23
N ASN A 187 26.45 -5.09 -23.84
CA ASN A 187 26.47 -6.28 -24.67
C ASN A 187 26.50 -5.94 -26.17
N GLY A 188 25.95 -4.79 -26.56
CA GLY A 188 25.97 -4.29 -27.94
C GLY A 188 25.34 -2.91 -28.09
N TRP A 189 25.37 -2.33 -29.29
CA TRP A 189 24.81 -1.02 -29.58
C TRP A 189 24.34 -0.91 -31.05
N ASN A 190 23.47 0.05 -31.31
CA ASN A 190 23.10 0.54 -32.63
C ASN A 190 23.31 2.05 -32.65
N ASN A 191 24.14 2.57 -33.55
CA ASN A 191 24.51 3.98 -33.62
C ASN A 191 23.95 4.66 -34.89
N SER A 192 22.64 4.56 -35.11
CA SER A 192 21.98 5.09 -36.32
C SER A 192 22.20 6.60 -36.49
N ASP A 193 22.25 7.35 -35.38
CA ASP A 193 22.39 8.81 -35.39
C ASP A 193 23.84 9.29 -35.25
N GLY A 194 24.81 8.38 -35.09
CA GLY A 194 26.21 8.75 -34.88
C GLY A 194 26.50 9.47 -33.56
N ASN A 195 25.56 9.47 -32.62
CA ASN A 195 25.64 10.20 -31.34
C ASN A 195 26.25 9.37 -30.18
N LEU A 196 26.50 8.07 -30.36
CA LEU A 196 27.15 7.24 -29.33
C LEU A 196 28.68 7.47 -29.28
N SER A 197 29.21 7.68 -28.08
CA SER A 197 30.65 7.86 -27.83
C SER A 197 31.38 6.51 -27.65
N LEU A 198 31.70 5.86 -28.77
CA LEU A 198 32.23 4.48 -28.82
C LEU A 198 33.77 4.46 -28.93
N LYS A 199 34.43 3.41 -28.38
CA LYS A 199 35.87 3.11 -28.55
C LYS A 199 36.14 1.90 -29.43
#